data_AF-A0A9X2H6T0-F1
#
_entry.id   AF-A0A9X2H6T0-F1
#
_cell.length_a   1.000
_cell.length_b   1.000
_cell.length_c   1.000
_cell.angle_alpha   90.00
_cell.angle_beta   90.00
_cell.angle_gamma   90.00
#
_symmetry.space_group_name_H-M   'P 1'
#
loop_
_entity.id
_entity.type
_entity.pdbx_description
1 polymer ?
#
loop_
_entity_poly.entity_id
_entity_poly.type
_entity_poly.pdbx_seq_one_letter_code
_entity_poly.pdbx_strand_id
1 'polypeptide(L)'
;MPIDRQRRIARALTATIPRAPFLDAEAIRAAARARHMRALSPQSAVWLATVAHIRHAHTEYDALMDEGYDRDAARFFVLDAINAVLDRWGATRQLNAEAEDGPPLADDAEIDAAGGKDFSRA
;
A
#
# COMPACT_ATOMS: atom_id res chain seq x y z
N MET A 1 1.79 -11.54 -18.78
CA MET A 1 2.49 -10.45 -19.52
C MET A 1 2.68 -9.25 -18.59
N PRO A 2 3.65 -8.33 -18.85
CA PRO A 2 3.87 -7.12 -18.04
C PRO A 2 2.63 -6.21 -17.89
N ILE A 3 1.68 -6.31 -18.84
CA ILE A 3 0.41 -5.58 -18.86
C ILE A 3 -0.52 -6.04 -17.72
N ASP A 4 -0.52 -7.33 -17.38
CA ASP A 4 -1.39 -7.90 -16.34
C ASP A 4 -1.01 -7.38 -14.95
N ARG A 5 0.30 -7.32 -14.67
CA ARG A 5 0.80 -6.76 -13.40
C ARG A 5 0.47 -5.27 -13.28
N GLN A 6 0.66 -4.49 -14.35
CA GLN A 6 0.33 -3.06 -14.35
C GLN A 6 -1.15 -2.82 -14.07
N ARG A 7 -2.04 -3.61 -14.70
CA ARG A 7 -3.48 -3.54 -14.44
C ARG A 7 -3.82 -3.91 -13.00
N ARG A 8 -3.18 -4.94 -12.43
CA ARG A 8 -3.38 -5.34 -11.03
C ARG A 8 -2.88 -4.27 -10.05
N ILE A 9 -1.74 -3.63 -10.30
CA ILE A 9 -1.24 -2.51 -9.49
C ILE A 9 -2.21 -1.32 -9.56
N ALA A 10 -2.72 -0.97 -10.73
CA ALA A 10 -3.68 0.12 -10.87
C ALA A 10 -4.97 -0.16 -10.08
N ARG A 11 -5.51 -1.39 -10.16
CA ARG A 11 -6.68 -1.81 -9.37
C ARG A 11 -6.41 -1.77 -7.87
N ALA A 12 -5.26 -2.28 -7.44
CA ALA A 12 -4.85 -2.25 -6.04
C ALA A 12 -4.73 -0.81 -5.53
N LEU A 13 -4.14 0.10 -6.31
CA LEU A 13 -4.03 1.51 -5.93
C LEU A 13 -5.40 2.16 -5.73
N THR A 14 -6.32 1.98 -6.67
CA THR A 14 -7.69 2.52 -6.53
C THR A 14 -8.43 1.92 -5.34
N ALA A 15 -8.22 0.64 -5.04
CA ALA A 15 -8.82 0.00 -3.86
C ALA A 15 -8.20 0.51 -2.55
N THR A 16 -6.88 0.74 -2.52
CA THR A 16 -6.15 1.13 -1.31
C THR A 16 -6.25 2.61 -0.98
N ILE A 17 -6.25 3.53 -1.96
CA ILE A 17 -6.24 4.98 -1.74
C ILE A 17 -7.09 5.71 -2.81
N PRO A 18 -8.42 5.52 -2.81
CA PRO A 18 -9.30 5.98 -3.89
C PRO A 18 -9.33 7.50 -4.07
N ARG A 19 -8.97 8.28 -3.04
CA ARG A 19 -9.03 9.74 -3.05
C ARG A 19 -7.65 10.42 -3.07
N ALA A 20 -6.58 9.66 -3.30
CA ALA A 20 -5.24 10.25 -3.38
C ALA A 20 -5.13 11.24 -4.55
N PRO A 21 -4.45 12.39 -4.37
CA PRO A 21 -4.18 13.31 -5.46
C PRO A 21 -3.41 12.65 -6.60
N PHE A 22 -3.62 13.14 -7.82
CA PHE A 22 -3.06 12.52 -9.03
C PHE A 22 -1.52 12.37 -8.99
N LEU A 23 -0.81 13.41 -8.54
CA LEU A 23 0.65 13.39 -8.49
C LEU A 23 1.17 12.35 -7.49
N ASP A 24 0.56 12.25 -6.31
CA ASP A 24 0.89 11.24 -5.32
C ASP A 24 0.60 9.82 -5.84
N ALA A 25 -0.57 9.62 -6.45
CA ALA A 25 -0.97 8.34 -7.03
C ALA A 25 -0.04 7.89 -8.17
N GLU A 26 0.45 8.79 -9.02
CA GLU A 26 1.47 8.48 -10.03
C GLU A 26 2.81 8.09 -9.41
N ALA A 27 3.29 8.83 -8.41
CA ALA A 27 4.54 8.52 -7.73
C ALA A 27 4.49 7.13 -7.07
N ILE A 28 3.40 6.82 -6.34
CA ILE A 28 3.17 5.53 -5.70
C ILE A 28 3.10 4.40 -6.74
N ARG A 29 2.38 4.61 -7.84
CA ARG A 29 2.29 3.62 -8.94
C ARG A 29 3.66 3.34 -9.55
N ALA A 30 4.50 4.36 -9.76
CA ALA A 30 5.85 4.18 -10.27
C ALA A 30 6.72 3.38 -9.29
N ALA A 31 6.68 3.73 -8.00
CA ALA A 31 7.41 3.03 -6.94
C ALA A 31 6.99 1.56 -6.80
N ALA A 32 5.69 1.25 -6.79
CA ALA A 32 5.18 -0.12 -6.71
C ALA A 32 5.58 -1.00 -7.92
N ARG A 33 5.99 -0.38 -9.04
CA ARG A 33 6.46 -1.06 -10.26
C ARG A 33 7.99 -1.24 -10.30
N ALA A 34 8.72 -0.70 -9.32
CA ALA A 34 10.17 -0.78 -9.26
C ALA A 34 10.66 -2.23 -9.31
N ARG A 35 11.87 -2.44 -9.83
CA ARG A 35 12.44 -3.79 -10.04
C ARG A 35 12.50 -4.60 -8.73
N HIS A 36 12.86 -3.97 -7.62
CA HIS A 36 12.95 -4.61 -6.30
C HIS A 36 11.58 -4.99 -5.70
N MET A 37 10.49 -4.35 -6.16
CA MET A 37 9.12 -4.65 -5.71
C MET A 37 8.47 -5.82 -6.48
N ARG A 38 9.10 -6.34 -7.54
CA ARG A 38 8.48 -7.32 -8.44
C ARG A 38 8.17 -8.68 -7.79
N ALA A 39 8.91 -9.04 -6.75
CA ALA A 39 8.68 -10.28 -5.98
C ALA A 39 7.43 -10.20 -5.11
N LEU A 40 6.96 -8.99 -4.78
CA LEU A 40 5.78 -8.77 -3.96
C LEU A 40 4.49 -8.89 -4.78
N SER A 41 3.40 -9.23 -4.09
CA SER A 41 2.05 -9.10 -4.64
C SER A 41 1.78 -7.63 -5.00
N PRO A 42 0.93 -7.33 -6.00
CA PRO A 42 0.57 -5.97 -6.35
C PRO A 42 0.02 -5.15 -5.19
N GLN A 43 -0.78 -5.77 -4.32
CA GLN A 43 -1.37 -5.13 -3.15
C GLN A 43 -0.30 -4.73 -2.13
N SER A 44 0.62 -5.63 -1.81
CA SER A 44 1.72 -5.35 -0.88
C SER A 44 2.69 -4.31 -1.41
N ALA A 45 3.01 -4.37 -2.70
CA ALA A 45 3.87 -3.37 -3.36
C ALA A 45 3.23 -1.98 -3.32
N VAL A 46 1.92 -1.87 -3.55
CA VAL A 46 1.17 -0.62 -3.44
C VAL A 46 1.16 -0.13 -1.99
N TRP A 47 0.84 -0.98 -1.01
CA TRP A 47 0.82 -0.58 0.40
C TRP A 47 2.17 -0.01 0.87
N LEU A 48 3.27 -0.74 0.61
CA LEU A 48 4.60 -0.29 1.00
C LEU A 48 5.00 1.01 0.29
N ALA A 49 4.70 1.12 -1.02
CA ALA A 49 4.96 2.34 -1.77
C ALA A 49 4.14 3.54 -1.25
N THR A 50 2.88 3.32 -0.87
CA THR A 50 2.01 4.35 -0.28
C THR A 50 2.57 4.84 1.05
N VAL A 51 2.87 3.93 1.98
CA VAL A 51 3.38 4.30 3.32
C VAL A 51 4.72 5.03 3.20
N ALA A 52 5.64 4.52 2.36
CA ALA A 52 6.92 5.17 2.13
C ALA A 52 6.73 6.57 1.51
N HIS A 53 5.86 6.72 0.51
CA HIS A 53 5.59 8.01 -0.12
C HIS A 53 5.02 9.02 0.88
N ILE A 54 4.02 8.62 1.67
CA ILE A 54 3.43 9.49 2.69
C ILE A 54 4.49 9.90 3.72
N ARG A 55 5.30 8.95 4.20
CA ARG A 55 6.36 9.20 5.16
C ARG A 55 7.37 10.25 4.67
N HIS A 56 7.79 10.17 3.41
CA HIS A 56 8.79 11.11 2.90
C HIS A 56 8.19 12.44 2.42
N ALA A 57 6.97 12.44 1.86
CA ALA A 57 6.42 13.61 1.20
C ALA A 57 5.38 14.38 2.03
N HIS A 58 4.81 13.77 3.06
CA HIS A 58 3.68 14.33 3.82
C HIS A 58 3.94 14.38 5.33
N THR A 59 5.16 14.10 5.79
CA THR A 59 5.54 14.20 7.20
C THR A 59 6.96 14.74 7.37
N GLU A 60 7.32 15.06 8.61
CA GLU A 60 8.65 15.56 8.98
C GLU A 60 9.71 14.45 9.10
N TYR A 61 9.47 13.26 8.53
CA TYR A 61 10.36 12.11 8.69
C TYR A 61 11.80 12.41 8.25
N ASP A 62 11.98 13.05 7.10
CA ASP A 62 13.31 13.38 6.59
C ASP A 62 14.00 14.43 7.47
N ALA A 63 13.26 15.40 8.01
CA ALA A 63 13.79 16.39 8.96
C ALA A 63 14.25 15.72 10.27
N LEU A 64 13.46 14.79 10.83
CA LEU A 64 13.83 14.03 12.02
C LEU A 64 15.11 13.20 11.79
N MET A 65 15.25 12.61 10.61
CA MET A 65 16.47 11.89 10.23
C MET A 65 17.70 12.82 10.16
N ASP A 66 17.54 14.02 9.61
CA ASP A 66 18.61 15.03 9.51
C ASP A 66 18.98 15.61 10.90
N GLU A 67 18.03 15.66 11.84
CA GLU A 67 18.26 16.03 13.25
C GLU A 67 18.97 14.93 14.06
N GLY A 68 19.17 13.75 13.46
CA GLY A 68 19.92 12.64 14.06
C GLY A 68 19.06 11.67 14.89
N TYR A 69 17.73 11.72 14.76
CA TYR A 69 16.88 10.68 15.31
C TYR A 69 17.15 9.35 14.60
N ASP A 70 17.07 8.26 15.35
CA ASP A 70 17.07 6.94 14.74
C ASP A 70 15.76 6.68 13.97
N ARG A 71 15.77 5.64 13.14
CA ARG A 71 14.63 5.34 12.25
C ARG A 71 13.38 4.95 13.01
N ASP A 72 13.51 4.23 14.12
CA ASP A 72 12.37 3.72 14.86
C ASP A 72 11.69 4.86 15.62
N ALA A 73 12.50 5.74 16.23
CA ALA A 73 12.02 6.99 16.82
C ALA A 73 11.35 7.88 15.77
N ALA A 74 11.99 8.12 14.62
CA ALA A 74 11.41 8.93 13.56
C ALA A 74 10.09 8.36 13.04
N ARG A 75 10.01 7.04 12.83
CA ARG A 75 8.78 6.34 12.41
C ARG A 75 7.67 6.47 13.45
N PHE A 76 8.01 6.36 14.73
CA PHE A 76 7.05 6.52 15.82
C PHE A 76 6.44 7.92 15.80
N PHE A 77 7.25 8.98 15.68
CA PHE A 77 6.77 10.36 15.68
C PHE A 77 5.85 10.70 14.49
N VAL A 78 6.09 10.11 13.32
CA VAL A 78 5.31 10.42 12.13
C VAL A 78 4.10 9.51 11.92
N LEU A 79 3.91 8.48 12.76
CA LEU A 79 2.88 7.47 12.59
C LEU A 79 1.47 8.09 12.48
N ASP A 80 1.12 8.99 13.40
CA ASP A 80 -0.18 9.65 13.41
C ASP A 80 -0.38 10.54 12.18
N ALA A 81 0.68 11.23 11.73
CA ALA A 81 0.65 12.03 10.51
C ALA A 81 0.42 11.16 9.27
N ILE A 82 1.06 9.98 9.20
CA ILE A 82 0.83 9.00 8.14
C ILE A 82 -0.63 8.54 8.13
N ASN A 83 -1.16 8.13 9.28
CA ASN A 83 -2.55 7.67 9.39
C ASN A 83 -3.56 8.77 9.04
N ALA A 84 -3.29 10.02 9.43
CA ALA A 84 -4.13 11.14 9.04
C ALA A 84 -4.17 11.36 7.51
N VAL A 85 -3.07 11.14 6.80
CA VAL A 85 -3.03 11.20 5.32
C VAL A 85 -3.79 10.03 4.72
N LEU A 86 -3.58 8.81 5.22
CA LEU A 86 -4.29 7.60 4.79
C LEU A 86 -5.81 7.77 4.93
N ASP A 87 -6.28 8.30 6.06
CA ASP A 87 -7.70 8.58 6.29
C ASP A 87 -8.25 9.62 5.30
N ARG A 88 -7.51 10.71 5.05
CA ARG A 88 -7.88 11.71 4.04
C ARG A 88 -8.00 11.10 2.65
N TRP A 89 -7.11 10.18 2.29
CA TRP A 89 -7.15 9.48 1.00
C TRP A 89 -8.16 8.33 0.96
N GLY A 90 -8.81 8.03 2.08
CA GLY A 90 -9.84 7.00 2.21
C GLY A 90 -9.27 5.59 2.20
N ALA A 91 -8.11 5.40 2.82
CA ALA A 91 -7.49 4.10 2.88
C ALA A 91 -8.33 3.10 3.67
N THR A 92 -8.36 1.85 3.20
CA THR A 92 -9.09 0.75 3.86
C THR A 92 -8.32 0.14 5.03
N ARG A 93 -7.12 0.65 5.33
CA ARG A 93 -6.19 0.13 6.34
C ARG A 93 -5.38 1.28 6.94
N GLN A 94 -5.07 1.16 8.24
CA GLN A 94 -4.13 2.02 8.95
C GLN A 94 -2.78 1.33 9.20
N LEU A 95 -1.77 2.16 9.45
CA LEU A 95 -0.43 1.75 9.83
C LEU A 95 -0.33 1.61 11.35
N ASN A 96 0.24 0.51 11.82
CA ASN A 96 0.47 0.22 13.24
C ASN A 96 1.98 0.21 13.52
N ALA A 97 2.40 0.83 14.64
CA ALA A 97 3.81 0.94 15.03
C ALA A 97 4.53 -0.42 15.14
N GLU A 98 3.82 -1.44 15.61
CA GLU A 98 4.38 -2.77 15.89
C GLU A 98 4.45 -3.68 14.64
N ALA A 99 3.75 -3.33 13.57
CA ALA A 99 3.54 -4.20 12.40
C ALA A 99 4.46 -3.87 11.21
N GLU A 100 5.42 -2.95 11.35
CA GLU A 100 6.28 -2.50 10.24
C GLU A 100 7.21 -3.61 9.68
N ASP A 101 7.39 -4.72 10.40
CA ASP A 101 8.24 -5.86 9.98
C ASP A 101 7.49 -7.16 9.65
N GLY A 102 6.16 -7.15 9.68
CA GLY A 102 5.35 -8.35 9.40
C GLY A 102 5.08 -8.54 7.90
N PRO A 103 5.14 -9.78 7.36
CA PRO A 103 4.59 -10.02 6.02
C PRO A 103 3.15 -9.50 5.99
N PRO A 104 2.74 -8.85 4.89
CA PRO A 104 1.38 -8.34 4.75
C PRO A 104 0.41 -9.47 5.08
N LEU A 105 -0.56 -9.17 5.95
CA LEU A 105 -1.68 -10.05 6.30
C LEU A 105 -2.11 -10.77 5.02
N ALA A 106 -2.07 -12.09 5.07
CA ALA A 106 -2.33 -12.94 3.91
C ALA A 106 -3.59 -12.45 3.20
N ASP A 107 -3.55 -12.43 1.87
CA ASP A 107 -4.68 -12.01 1.05
C ASP A 107 -5.93 -12.82 1.46
N ASP A 108 -6.82 -12.20 2.26
CA ASP A 108 -8.14 -12.74 2.59
C ASP A 108 -9.05 -12.66 1.35
N ALA A 109 -8.72 -13.40 0.29
CA ALA A 109 -9.58 -13.55 -0.88
C ALA A 109 -9.22 -14.81 -1.70
N GLU A 110 -9.47 -15.98 -1.13
CA GLU A 110 -10.10 -17.04 -1.94
C GLU A 110 -11.61 -16.73 -1.99
N ILE A 111 -11.97 -15.69 -2.75
CA ILE A 111 -13.35 -15.45 -3.18
C ILE A 111 -13.34 -15.65 -4.69
N ASP A 112 -13.25 -16.92 -5.11
CA ASP A 112 -13.85 -17.46 -6.33
C ASP A 112 -13.32 -18.88 -6.57
N ALA A 113 -13.94 -19.86 -5.90
CA ALA A 113 -13.89 -21.25 -6.33
C ALA A 113 -15.20 -21.98 -6.00
N ALA A 114 -16.04 -22.10 -7.04
CA ALA A 114 -16.98 -23.19 -7.27
C ALA A 114 -18.21 -23.35 -6.33
N GLY A 115 -19.11 -22.37 -6.38
CA GLY A 115 -20.54 -22.58 -6.07
C GLY A 115 -21.36 -22.66 -7.37
N GLY A 116 -21.43 -23.84 -7.99
CA GLY A 116 -22.23 -24.01 -9.21
C GLY A 116 -22.08 -25.38 -9.87
N LYS A 117 -22.30 -26.46 -9.11
CA LYS A 117 -22.61 -27.75 -9.75
C LYS A 117 -24.05 -27.73 -10.22
N ASP A 118 -24.20 -27.72 -11.54
CA ASP A 118 -25.15 -28.50 -12.32
C ASP A 118 -26.57 -28.65 -11.77
N PHE A 119 -27.44 -27.72 -12.16
CA PHE A 119 -28.84 -28.06 -12.46
C PHE A 119 -29.16 -27.59 -13.87
N SER A 120 -28.86 -28.44 -14.85
CA SER A 120 -29.58 -28.42 -16.11
C SER A 120 -29.77 -29.83 -16.64
N ARG A 121 -31.06 -30.20 -16.71
CA ARG A 121 -31.69 -30.95 -17.81
C ARG A 121 -31.32 -32.44 -17.98
N ALA A 122 -32.23 -33.32 -17.56
CA ALA A 122 -33.11 -34.14 -18.42
C ALA A 122 -33.76 -35.24 -17.58
#